data_AF-A0A8I0L9S4-F1
#
_entry.id   AF-A0A8I0L9S4-F1
#
_cell.length_a   1.000
_cell.length_b   1.000
_cell.length_c   1.000
_cell.angle_alpha   90.00
_cell.angle_beta   90.00
_cell.angle_gamma   90.00
#
_symmetry.space_group_name_H-M   'P 1'
#
loop_
_entity.id
_entity.type
_entity.pdbx_description
1 polymer ?
#
loop_
_entity_poly.entity_id
_entity_poly.type
_entity_poly.pdbx_seq_one_letter_code
_entity_poly.pdbx_strand_id
1 'polypeptide(L)' 'NIIKSVEFVGGCSGNTQGVARLVEGMDIHDAISRLKGIRCGMRPTSCPDQLATALEEYINNN' A
#
# COMPACT_ATOMS: atom_id res chain seq x y z
N ASN A 1 0.50 -13.08 6.90
CA ASN A 1 -0.47 -13.04 5.77
C ASN A 1 0.27 -12.52 4.56
N ILE A 2 0.25 -13.20 3.40
CA ILE A 2 1.06 -12.81 2.23
C ILE A 2 0.22 -12.12 1.17
N ILE A 3 0.69 -10.98 0.66
CA ILE A 3 0.06 -10.22 -0.42
C ILE A 3 0.26 -10.98 -1.74
N LYS A 4 -0.84 -11.36 -2.40
CA LYS A 4 -0.78 -12.05 -3.70
C LYS A 4 -0.86 -11.12 -4.91
N SER A 5 -1.58 -10.01 -4.78
CA SER A 5 -1.75 -9.02 -5.84
C SER A 5 -2.30 -7.73 -5.24
N VAL A 6 -1.99 -6.59 -5.86
CA VAL A 6 -2.55 -5.29 -5.51
C VAL A 6 -3.00 -4.59 -6.80
N GLU A 7 -4.20 -4.02 -6.76
CA GLU A 7 -4.72 -3.17 -7.83
C GLU A 7 -5.11 -1.82 -7.22
N PHE A 8 -4.72 -0.74 -7.89
CA PHE A 8 -5.10 0.62 -7.51
C PHE A 8 -6.13 1.15 -8.51
N VAL A 9 -7.24 1.67 -8.00
CA VAL A 9 -8.23 2.38 -8.82
C VAL A 9 -7.86 3.86 -8.87
N GLY A 10 -7.39 4.31 -10.03
CA GLY A 10 -6.92 5.68 -10.24
C GLY A 10 -5.50 5.93 -9.73
N GLY A 11 -5.10 7.20 -9.70
CA GLY A 11 -3.74 7.62 -9.33
C GLY A 11 -2.74 7.66 -10.50
N CYS A 12 -1.48 7.97 -10.19
CA CYS A 12 -0.42 8.02 -11.20
C CYS A 12 -0.04 6.62 -11.64
N SER A 13 -0.34 6.28 -12.90
CA SER A 13 -0.19 4.94 -13.49
C SER A 13 1.19 4.30 -13.23
N GLY A 14 2.29 5.05 -13.41
CA GLY A 14 3.64 4.49 -13.20
C GLY A 14 3.91 4.15 -11.75
N ASN A 15 3.54 5.05 -10.82
CA ASN A 15 3.78 4.82 -9.39
C ASN A 15 2.88 3.71 -8.84
N THR A 16 1.60 3.69 -9.20
CA THR A 16 0.67 2.67 -8.68
C THR A 16 1.02 1.27 -9.17
N GLN A 17 1.42 1.12 -10.44
CA GLN A 17 1.95 -0.14 -10.96
C GLN A 17 3.26 -0.56 -10.26
N GLY A 18 4.15 0.40 -9.99
CA GLY A 18 5.40 0.14 -9.29
C GLY A 18 5.17 -0.37 -7.87
N VAL A 19 4.35 0.34 -7.10
CA VAL A 19 4.00 -0.05 -5.72
C VAL A 19 3.35 -1.43 -5.71
N ALA A 20 2.39 -1.70 -6.61
CA ALA A 20 1.71 -2.99 -6.69
C ALA A 20 2.69 -4.16 -6.91
N ARG A 21 3.65 -4.00 -7.83
CA ARG A 21 4.68 -5.02 -8.10
C ARG A 21 5.66 -5.19 -6.94
N LEU A 22 6.01 -4.11 -6.25
CA LEU A 22 7.00 -4.15 -5.16
C LEU A 22 6.49 -4.86 -3.90
N VAL A 23 5.18 -4.87 -3.66
CA VAL A 23 4.58 -5.50 -2.49
C VAL A 23 4.08 -6.91 -2.76
N GLU A 24 4.05 -7.35 -4.01
CA GLU A 24 3.65 -8.72 -4.37
C GLU A 24 4.58 -9.74 -3.72
N GLY A 25 4.01 -10.72 -3.01
CA GLY A 25 4.74 -11.72 -2.23
C GLY A 25 5.25 -11.24 -0.87
N MET A 26 5.01 -9.99 -0.49
CA MET A 26 5.41 -9.45 0.82
C MET A 26 4.43 -9.88 1.93
N ASP A 27 4.94 -10.07 3.16
CA ASP A 27 4.06 -10.18 4.32
C ASP A 27 3.36 -8.83 4.59
N ILE A 28 2.09 -8.89 4.99
CA ILE A 28 1.28 -7.70 5.23
C ILE A 28 1.91 -6.77 6.27
N HIS A 29 2.51 -7.28 7.35
CA HIS A 29 3.10 -6.44 8.39
C HIS A 29 4.34 -5.70 7.88
N ASP A 30 5.15 -6.36 7.06
CA ASP A 30 6.30 -5.74 6.41
C ASP A 30 5.86 -4.65 5.42
N ALA A 31 4.80 -4.90 4.64
CA ALA A 31 4.24 -3.92 3.72
C ALA A 31 3.73 -2.68 4.45
N ILE A 32 2.97 -2.85 5.53
CA ILE A 32 2.50 -1.74 6.36
C ILE A 32 3.68 -0.95 6.91
N SER A 33 4.66 -1.61 7.51
CA SER A 33 5.82 -0.95 8.11
C SER A 33 6.63 -0.14 7.09
N ARG A 34 6.74 -0.62 5.84
CA ARG A 34 7.49 0.05 4.78
C ARG A 34 6.74 1.24 4.17
N LEU A 35 5.42 1.18 4.11
CA LEU A 35 4.62 2.11 3.31
C LEU A 35 3.89 3.18 4.14
N LYS A 36 3.58 2.88 5.41
CA LYS A 36 2.83 3.78 6.28
C LYS A 36 3.56 5.10 6.50
N GLY A 37 2.81 6.20 6.40
CA GLY A 37 3.28 7.56 6.61
C GLY A 37 4.01 8.17 5.41
N ILE A 38 4.22 7.46 4.30
CA ILE A 38 4.78 8.06 3.08
C ILE A 38 3.81 9.13 2.58
N ARG A 39 4.29 10.36 2.40
CA ARG A 39 3.47 11.50 1.94
C ARG A 39 3.78 11.87 0.49
N CYS A 40 2.76 12.35 -0.22
CA CYS A 40 2.90 12.91 -1.57
C CYS A 40 2.92 14.44 -1.51
N GLY A 41 4.11 15.03 -1.38
CA GLY A 41 4.27 16.47 -1.18
C GLY A 41 3.56 16.94 0.11
N MET A 42 2.73 17.97 0.02
CA MET A 42 1.95 18.50 1.15
C MET A 42 0.65 17.72 1.42
N ARG A 43 0.33 16.69 0.64
CA ARG A 43 -0.89 15.89 0.83
C ARG A 43 -0.82 15.12 2.15
N PRO A 44 -1.96 14.90 2.82
CA PRO A 44 -2.00 14.17 4.09
C PRO A 44 -1.65 12.68 3.95
N THR A 45 -1.68 12.12 2.73
CA THR A 45 -1.43 10.70 2.43
C THR A 45 -0.81 10.53 1.02
N SER A 46 -0.51 9.29 0.64
CA SER A 46 0.00 8.86 -0.68
C SER A 46 -0.53 7.49 -1.07
N CYS A 47 -0.33 7.05 -2.32
CA CYS A 47 -0.76 5.70 -2.75
C CYS A 47 -0.16 4.56 -1.89
N PRO A 48 1.16 4.57 -1.56
CA PRO A 48 1.73 3.67 -0.57
C PRO A 48 1.03 3.69 0.80
N ASP A 49 0.78 4.89 1.33
CA ASP A 49 0.22 5.07 2.67
C ASP A 49 -1.28 4.67 2.73
N GLN A 50 -2.02 4.90 1.65
CA GLN A 50 -3.38 4.39 1.48
C GLN A 50 -3.41 2.86 1.46
N LEU A 51 -2.46 2.22 0.78
CA LEU A 51 -2.34 0.76 0.81
C LEU A 51 -2.04 0.25 2.23
N ALA A 52 -1.11 0.89 2.96
CA ALA A 52 -0.81 0.53 4.33
C ALA A 52 -2.05 0.63 5.23
N THR A 53 -2.83 1.71 5.10
CA THR A 53 -4.07 1.92 5.85
C THR A 53 -5.10 0.83 5.55
N ALA A 54 -5.31 0.49 4.27
CA ALA A 54 -6.23 -0.58 3.86
C ALA A 54 -5.81 -1.96 4.41
N LEU A 55 -4.50 -2.22 4.47
CA LEU A 55 -3.97 -3.46 5.05
C LEU A 55 -4.14 -3.51 6.58
N GLU A 56 -4.00 -2.39 7.28
CA GLU A 56 -4.31 -2.30 8.72
C GLU A 56 -5.80 -2.54 8.98
N GLU A 57 -6.67 -1.94 8.17
CA GLU A 57 -8.12 -2.21 8.24
C GLU A 57 -8.44 -3.68 7.99
N TYR A 58 -7.77 -4.32 7.02
CA TYR A 58 -7.93 -5.76 6.78
C TYR A 58 -7.54 -6.60 8.00
N ILE A 59 -6.42 -6.29 8.67
CA ILE A 59 -5.99 -6.99 9.89
C ILE A 59 -6.99 -6.78 11.03
N ASN A 60 -7.53 -5.57 11.21
CA ASN A 60 -8.44 -5.29 12.32
C ASN A 60 -9.83 -5.94 12.16
N ASN A 61 -10.20 -6.30 10.93
CA ASN A 61 -11.50 -6.88 10.60
C ASN A 61 -11.46 -8.42 10.41
N ASN A 62 -10.32 -9.07 10.62
CA ASN A 62 -10.13 -10.52 10.48
C ASN A 62 -9.32 -11.12 11.63
#